data_AF-X0YTN6-F1
#
_entry.id   AF-X0YTN6-F1
#
_cell.length_a   1.000
_cell.length_b   1.000
_cell.length_c   1.000
_cell.angle_alpha   90.00
_cell.angle_beta   90.00
_cell.angle_gamma   90.00
#
_symmetry.space_group_name_H-M   'P 1'
#
loop_
_entity.id
_entity.type
_entity.pdbx_description
1 polymer ?
#
loop_
_entity_poly.entity_id
_entity_poly.type
_entity_poly.pdbx_seq_one_letter_code
_entity_poly.pdbx_strand_id
1 'polypeptide(L)'
;FGMKKFHAALRPALLTGFLGYSMVVVALLYDVGRPWRLPYPFVWSPGPTSVLFEVGACVMLYLIVLFLEFSPMALEWLGEKKLRRVLVRMTLLLTIFGITLSTLHQSSLGALFLIVPSKLHPLWYSSYLPVFFFVSSVAAGLSMVIFEGTLAHRGFADKMDEEHKRTADGVVLGFGKAAAFVLAAYFAIKTF
;
A
#
# COMPACT_ATOMS: atom_id res chain seq x y z
N PHE A 1 13.75 -14.14 1.58
CA PHE A 1 12.46 -13.88 2.26
C PHE A 1 11.87 -15.18 2.83
N GLY A 2 12.46 -15.73 3.90
CA GLY A 2 12.04 -16.99 4.55
C GLY A 2 11.71 -16.82 6.04
N MET A 3 11.36 -15.60 6.45
CA MET A 3 11.10 -15.29 7.86
C MET A 3 9.70 -15.74 8.26
N LYS A 4 9.59 -16.99 8.74
CA LYS A 4 8.35 -17.57 9.31
C LYS A 4 7.70 -16.66 10.36
N LYS A 5 8.50 -15.83 11.04
CA LYS A 5 8.06 -14.85 12.06
C LYS A 5 7.04 -13.82 11.55
N PHE A 6 6.98 -13.51 10.25
CA PHE A 6 6.02 -12.53 9.71
C PHE A 6 4.80 -13.19 9.05
N HIS A 7 4.73 -14.52 9.02
CA HIS A 7 3.60 -15.22 8.41
C HIS A 7 2.29 -14.95 9.14
N ALA A 8 2.35 -14.84 10.47
CA ALA A 8 1.21 -14.47 11.30
C ALA A 8 0.66 -13.07 10.96
N ALA A 9 1.54 -12.11 10.67
CA ALA A 9 1.16 -10.73 10.35
C ALA A 9 0.67 -10.54 8.90
N LEU A 10 0.92 -11.48 7.99
CA LEU A 10 0.60 -11.35 6.57
C LEU A 10 -0.92 -11.21 6.33
N ARG A 11 -1.73 -12.06 6.96
CA ARG A 11 -3.19 -12.05 6.77
C ARG A 11 -3.84 -10.76 7.29
N PRO A 12 -3.55 -10.31 8.52
CA PRO A 12 -3.99 -9.00 8.99
C PRO A 12 -3.53 -7.85 8.08
N ALA A 13 -2.26 -7.82 7.70
CA ALA A 13 -1.72 -6.73 6.87
C ALA A 13 -2.36 -6.65 5.48
N LEU A 14 -2.69 -7.78 4.85
CA LEU A 14 -3.40 -7.79 3.56
C LEU A 14 -4.86 -7.34 3.70
N LEU A 15 -5.55 -7.74 4.77
CA LEU A 15 -6.91 -7.27 5.07
C LEU A 15 -6.95 -5.76 5.30
N THR A 16 -6.02 -5.27 6.14
CA THR A 16 -5.74 -3.85 6.34
C THR A 16 -5.53 -3.13 5.02
N GLY A 17 -4.60 -3.63 4.20
CA GLY A 17 -4.26 -3.00 2.93
C GLY A 17 -5.49 -2.89 2.04
N PHE A 18 -6.27 -3.97 1.92
CA PHE A 18 -7.50 -3.99 1.16
C PHE A 18 -8.55 -3.00 1.67
N LEU A 19 -8.78 -2.93 2.98
CA LEU A 19 -9.72 -1.98 3.59
C LEU A 19 -9.25 -0.53 3.42
N GLY A 20 -7.96 -0.26 3.67
CA GLY A 20 -7.35 1.05 3.49
C GLY A 20 -7.51 1.55 2.07
N TYR A 21 -7.14 0.73 1.08
CA TYR A 21 -7.30 1.09 -0.33
C TYR A 21 -8.77 1.21 -0.76
N SER A 22 -9.68 0.42 -0.19
CA SER A 22 -11.12 0.57 -0.44
C SER A 22 -11.63 1.94 0.02
N MET A 23 -11.21 2.41 1.20
CA MET A 23 -11.53 3.76 1.69
C MET A 23 -10.92 4.84 0.79
N VAL A 24 -9.67 4.67 0.35
CA VAL A 24 -9.01 5.59 -0.57
C VAL A 24 -9.75 5.68 -1.90
N VAL A 25 -10.27 4.56 -2.44
CA VAL A 25 -11.09 4.57 -3.65
C VAL A 25 -12.35 5.39 -3.44
N VAL A 26 -13.05 5.22 -2.32
CA VAL A 26 -14.25 6.03 -2.00
C VAL A 26 -13.91 7.52 -1.92
N ALA A 27 -12.82 7.87 -1.24
CA ALA A 27 -12.34 9.25 -1.16
C ALA A 27 -11.97 9.81 -2.54
N LEU A 28 -11.29 9.02 -3.38
CA LEU A 28 -10.91 9.42 -4.73
C LEU A 28 -12.13 9.62 -5.63
N LEU A 29 -13.14 8.76 -5.52
CA LEU A 29 -14.40 8.91 -6.26
C LEU A 29 -15.11 10.21 -5.87
N TYR A 30 -15.01 10.62 -4.59
CA TYR A 30 -15.51 11.90 -4.10
C TYR A 30 -14.68 13.09 -4.62
N ASP A 31 -13.35 13.05 -4.49
CA ASP A 31 -12.44 14.12 -4.90
C ASP A 31 -12.48 14.40 -6.41
N VAL A 32 -12.63 13.35 -7.24
CA VAL A 32 -12.75 13.48 -8.69
C VAL A 32 -14.09 14.12 -9.10
N GLY A 33 -15.12 14.01 -8.26
CA GLY A 33 -16.45 14.61 -8.46
C GLY A 33 -17.25 14.09 -9.66
N ARG A 34 -16.64 13.30 -10.56
CA ARG A 34 -17.27 12.69 -11.75
C ARG A 34 -16.83 11.23 -11.92
N PRO A 35 -17.20 10.33 -10.99
CA PRO A 35 -16.72 8.96 -10.95
C PRO A 35 -17.04 8.16 -12.23
N TRP A 36 -18.18 8.42 -12.86
CA TRP A 36 -18.58 7.79 -14.13
C TRP A 36 -17.63 8.08 -15.31
N ARG A 37 -16.80 9.13 -15.23
CA ARG A 37 -15.84 9.48 -16.27
C ARG A 37 -14.45 8.87 -16.04
N LEU A 38 -14.19 8.24 -14.89
CA LEU A 38 -12.91 7.59 -14.60
C LEU A 38 -12.49 6.51 -15.61
N PRO A 39 -13.41 5.70 -16.18
CA PRO A 39 -13.02 4.72 -17.21
C PRO A 39 -12.69 5.35 -18.57
N TYR A 40 -13.14 6.58 -18.82
CA TYR A 40 -13.05 7.21 -20.14
C TYR A 40 -11.60 7.41 -20.64
N PRO A 41 -10.65 7.89 -19.81
CA PRO A 41 -9.23 7.95 -20.20
C PRO A 41 -8.63 6.58 -20.51
N PHE A 42 -9.08 5.49 -19.89
CA PHE A 42 -8.48 4.16 -20.10
C PHE A 42 -9.02 3.45 -21.34
N VAL A 43 -10.30 3.68 -21.68
CA VAL A 43 -10.99 2.92 -22.74
C VAL A 43 -11.15 3.73 -24.03
N TRP A 44 -11.44 5.03 -23.93
CA TRP A 44 -11.86 5.84 -25.09
C TRP A 44 -10.79 6.84 -25.57
N SER A 45 -10.02 7.43 -24.67
CA SER A 45 -8.98 8.40 -25.02
C SER A 45 -7.76 8.25 -24.10
N PRO A 46 -6.87 7.28 -24.39
CA PRO A 46 -5.65 7.09 -23.62
C PRO A 46 -4.68 8.25 -23.80
N GLY A 47 -4.21 8.81 -22.69
CA GLY A 47 -3.20 9.87 -22.65
C GLY A 47 -1.89 9.38 -22.03
N PRO A 48 -1.16 8.43 -22.65
CA PRO A 48 -0.01 7.76 -22.06
C PRO A 48 1.17 8.68 -21.74
N THR A 49 1.19 9.90 -22.29
CA THR A 49 2.22 10.91 -22.03
C THR A 49 1.96 11.73 -20.76
N SER A 50 0.81 11.56 -20.10
CA SER A 50 0.44 12.30 -18.89
C SER A 50 0.79 11.51 -17.63
N VAL A 51 1.47 12.17 -16.68
CA VAL A 51 1.77 11.59 -15.36
C VAL A 51 0.49 11.25 -14.60
N LEU A 52 -0.59 12.02 -14.76
CA LEU A 52 -1.86 11.73 -14.12
C LEU A 52 -2.50 10.45 -14.66
N PHE A 53 -2.34 10.19 -15.96
CA PHE A 53 -2.79 8.95 -16.59
C PHE A 53 -1.96 7.75 -16.11
N GLU A 54 -0.64 7.90 -16.03
CA GLU A 54 0.26 6.87 -15.51
C GLU A 54 -0.09 6.50 -14.05
N VAL A 55 -0.26 7.50 -13.18
CA VAL A 55 -0.66 7.29 -11.78
C VAL A 55 -2.01 6.58 -11.70
N GLY A 56 -3.01 7.03 -12.47
CA GLY A 56 -4.32 6.40 -12.52
C GLY A 56 -4.27 4.94 -12.97
N ALA A 57 -3.48 4.64 -14.02
CA ALA A 57 -3.29 3.28 -14.52
C ALA A 57 -2.59 2.39 -13.47
N CYS A 58 -1.54 2.91 -12.83
CA CYS A 58 -0.81 2.16 -11.80
C CYS A 58 -1.69 1.88 -10.58
N VAL A 59 -2.47 2.85 -10.11
CA VAL A 59 -3.41 2.67 -8.99
C VAL A 59 -4.50 1.65 -9.36
N MET A 60 -5.06 1.71 -10.56
CA MET A 60 -6.06 0.75 -11.03
C MET A 60 -5.50 -0.68 -11.07
N LEU A 61 -4.32 -0.87 -11.68
CA LEU A 61 -3.66 -2.17 -11.72
C LEU A 61 -3.30 -2.66 -10.31
N TYR A 62 -2.85 -1.76 -9.44
CA TYR A 62 -2.51 -2.09 -8.06
C TYR A 62 -3.74 -2.58 -7.29
N LEU A 63 -4.90 -1.92 -7.44
CA LEU A 63 -6.15 -2.36 -6.81
C LEU A 63 -6.58 -3.75 -7.29
N ILE A 64 -6.43 -4.05 -8.58
CA ILE A 64 -6.72 -5.40 -9.12
C ILE A 64 -5.80 -6.44 -8.48
N VAL A 65 -4.51 -6.12 -8.37
CA VAL A 65 -3.51 -7.03 -7.80
C VAL A 65 -3.76 -7.26 -6.32
N LEU A 66 -4.03 -6.19 -5.57
CA LEU A 66 -4.39 -6.26 -4.16
C LEU A 66 -5.67 -7.09 -3.94
N PHE A 67 -6.67 -6.93 -4.80
CA PHE A 67 -7.87 -7.75 -4.77
C PHE A 67 -7.56 -9.24 -5.03
N LEU A 68 -6.69 -9.54 -6.00
CA LEU A 68 -6.25 -10.91 -6.29
C LEU A 68 -5.39 -11.50 -5.17
N GLU A 69 -4.59 -10.71 -4.46
CA GLU A 69 -3.83 -11.15 -3.28
C GLU A 69 -4.72 -11.41 -2.06
N PHE A 70 -5.81 -10.64 -1.90
CA PHE A 70 -6.80 -10.83 -0.85
C PHE A 70 -7.75 -12.02 -1.13
N SER A 71 -8.05 -12.28 -2.41
CA SER A 71 -9.00 -13.31 -2.86
C SER A 71 -8.79 -14.73 -2.30
N PRO A 72 -7.56 -15.28 -2.13
CA PRO A 72 -7.35 -16.57 -1.49
C PRO A 72 -7.97 -16.69 -0.10
N MET A 73 -7.99 -15.60 0.68
CA MET A 73 -8.58 -15.59 2.03
C MET A 73 -10.10 -15.63 1.96
N ALA A 74 -10.70 -14.85 1.05
CA ALA A 74 -12.14 -14.88 0.81
C ALA A 74 -12.62 -16.25 0.28
N LEU A 75 -11.84 -16.88 -0.61
CA LEU A 75 -12.14 -18.21 -1.16
C LEU A 75 -11.92 -19.33 -0.14
N GLU A 76 -10.99 -19.17 0.81
CA GLU A 76 -10.84 -20.09 1.94
C GLU A 76 -12.09 -20.09 2.81
N TRP A 77 -12.68 -18.92 3.04
CA TRP A 77 -13.95 -18.78 3.74
C TRP A 77 -15.14 -19.36 2.96
N LEU A 78 -15.16 -19.21 1.62
CA LEU A 78 -16.20 -19.76 0.74
C LEU A 78 -16.05 -21.28 0.47
N GLY A 79 -14.95 -21.90 0.90
CA GLY A 79 -14.67 -23.33 0.68
C GLY A 79 -14.18 -23.71 -0.73
N GLU A 80 -13.89 -22.72 -1.58
CA GLU A 80 -13.52 -22.91 -2.99
C GLU A 80 -12.05 -23.30 -3.18
N LYS A 81 -11.78 -24.59 -3.32
CA LYS A 81 -10.40 -25.15 -3.33
C LYS A 81 -9.67 -24.98 -4.67
N LYS A 82 -10.39 -24.96 -5.79
CA LYS A 82 -9.79 -24.90 -7.14
C LYS A 82 -9.18 -23.53 -7.41
N LEU A 83 -9.98 -22.48 -7.28
CA LEU A 83 -9.55 -21.10 -7.53
C LEU A 83 -8.48 -20.65 -6.52
N ARG A 84 -8.64 -21.02 -5.24
CA ARG A 84 -7.63 -20.78 -4.20
C ARG A 84 -6.26 -21.35 -4.58
N ARG A 85 -6.20 -22.58 -5.11
CA ARG A 85 -4.93 -23.21 -5.52
C ARG A 85 -4.22 -22.43 -6.62
N VAL A 86 -4.97 -21.90 -7.60
CA VAL A 86 -4.42 -21.09 -8.69
C VAL A 86 -3.86 -19.79 -8.13
N LEU A 87 -4.65 -19.07 -7.33
CA LEU A 87 -4.23 -17.78 -6.77
C LEU A 87 -3.04 -17.91 -5.82
N VAL A 88 -3.00 -18.95 -4.97
CA VAL A 88 -1.86 -19.22 -4.08
C VAL A 88 -0.57 -19.47 -4.87
N ARG A 89 -0.65 -20.12 -6.03
CA ARG A 89 0.52 -20.29 -6.92
C ARG A 89 0.95 -18.97 -7.55
N MET A 90 0.00 -18.09 -7.85
CA MET A 90 0.26 -16.77 -8.43
C MET A 90 0.69 -15.73 -7.38
N THR A 91 0.51 -15.99 -6.08
CA THR A 91 0.79 -15.01 -5.00
C THR A 91 2.19 -14.42 -5.11
N LEU A 92 3.23 -15.23 -5.37
CA LEU A 92 4.58 -14.70 -5.50
C LEU A 92 4.70 -13.65 -6.62
N LEU A 93 4.10 -13.94 -7.79
CA LEU A 93 4.09 -13.02 -8.92
C LEU A 93 3.25 -11.77 -8.64
N LEU A 94 2.08 -11.96 -8.02
CA LEU A 94 1.19 -10.86 -7.62
C LEU A 94 1.88 -9.94 -6.61
N THR A 95 2.64 -10.49 -5.65
CA THR A 95 3.39 -9.69 -4.66
C THR A 95 4.52 -8.90 -5.31
N ILE A 96 5.29 -9.51 -6.23
CA ILE A 96 6.34 -8.78 -6.97
C ILE A 96 5.72 -7.62 -7.75
N PHE A 97 4.61 -7.88 -8.44
CA PHE A 97 3.93 -6.86 -9.23
C PHE A 97 3.29 -5.79 -8.33
N GLY A 98 2.73 -6.16 -7.18
CA GLY A 98 2.20 -5.24 -6.18
C GLY A 98 3.26 -4.31 -5.61
N ILE A 99 4.44 -4.84 -5.26
CA ILE A 99 5.58 -4.02 -4.80
C ILE A 99 6.05 -3.06 -5.90
N THR A 100 6.15 -3.55 -7.14
CA THR A 100 6.57 -2.76 -8.30
C THR A 100 5.59 -1.61 -8.55
N LEU A 101 4.30 -1.91 -8.63
CA LEU A 101 3.25 -0.91 -8.84
C LEU A 101 3.13 0.07 -7.68
N SER A 102 3.28 -0.39 -6.44
CA SER A 102 3.29 0.48 -5.24
C SER A 102 4.42 1.51 -5.31
N THR A 103 5.62 1.06 -5.69
CA THR A 103 6.77 1.94 -5.87
C THR A 103 6.54 2.95 -6.99
N LEU A 104 6.01 2.50 -8.13
CA LEU A 104 5.74 3.36 -9.28
C LEU A 104 4.69 4.43 -8.95
N HIS A 105 3.52 4.06 -8.44
CA HIS A 105 2.45 5.04 -8.24
C HIS A 105 2.77 6.06 -7.14
N GLN A 106 3.48 5.67 -6.07
CA GLN A 106 3.88 6.61 -5.00
C GLN A 106 4.92 7.60 -5.50
N SER A 107 5.90 7.14 -6.29
CA SER A 107 6.90 8.01 -6.92
C SER A 107 6.26 8.96 -7.94
N SER A 108 5.40 8.45 -8.82
CA SER A 108 4.72 9.25 -9.84
C SER A 108 3.73 10.25 -9.24
N LEU A 109 3.10 9.94 -8.08
CA LEU A 109 2.31 10.91 -7.32
C LEU A 109 3.18 12.07 -6.80
N GLY A 110 4.38 11.78 -6.29
CA GLY A 110 5.36 12.81 -5.94
C GLY A 110 5.83 13.64 -7.15
N ALA A 111 5.90 13.02 -8.35
CA ALA A 111 6.27 13.73 -9.58
C ALA A 111 5.18 14.70 -10.08
N LEU A 112 3.89 14.44 -9.80
CA LEU A 112 2.81 15.40 -10.13
C LEU A 112 3.07 16.78 -9.52
N PHE A 113 3.63 16.80 -8.31
CA PHE A 113 3.96 18.01 -7.59
C PHE A 113 5.14 18.79 -8.23
N LEU A 114 6.00 18.15 -9.02
CA LEU A 114 7.03 18.84 -9.79
C LEU A 114 6.44 19.65 -10.95
N ILE A 115 5.34 19.17 -11.52
CA ILE A 115 4.69 19.76 -12.71
C ILE A 115 3.76 20.92 -12.31
N VAL A 116 3.33 20.96 -11.05
CA VAL A 116 2.43 22.01 -10.53
C VAL A 116 3.09 22.77 -9.37
N PRO A 117 4.20 23.49 -9.61
CA PRO A 117 4.96 24.15 -8.55
C PRO A 117 4.16 25.23 -7.81
N SER A 118 3.19 25.87 -8.47
CA SER A 118 2.35 26.92 -7.88
C SER A 118 1.39 26.43 -6.80
N LYS A 119 1.18 25.10 -6.69
CA LYS A 119 0.36 24.48 -5.64
C LYS A 119 1.19 24.07 -4.42
N LEU A 120 2.51 24.21 -4.48
CA LEU A 120 3.42 23.89 -3.39
C LEU A 120 4.02 25.15 -2.78
N HIS A 121 4.15 25.15 -1.46
CA HIS A 121 4.90 26.18 -0.79
C HIS A 121 6.40 26.03 -1.13
N PRO A 122 7.14 27.12 -1.43
CA PRO A 122 8.54 27.05 -1.86
C PRO A 122 9.47 26.24 -0.94
N LEU A 123 9.22 26.25 0.38
CA LEU A 123 9.98 25.46 1.37
C LEU A 123 9.86 23.93 1.19
N TRP A 124 8.86 23.46 0.47
CA TRP A 124 8.59 22.04 0.23
C TRP A 124 8.95 21.59 -1.19
N TYR A 125 9.29 22.54 -2.07
CA TYR A 125 9.65 22.23 -3.45
C TYR A 125 11.08 21.69 -3.51
N SER A 126 11.25 20.52 -4.13
CA SER A 126 12.55 19.91 -4.39
C SER A 126 12.44 18.95 -5.57
N SER A 127 13.48 18.85 -6.40
CA SER A 127 13.53 17.87 -7.50
C SER A 127 13.47 16.42 -7.00
N TYR A 128 13.79 16.17 -5.72
CA TYR A 128 13.73 14.86 -5.08
C TYR A 128 12.36 14.51 -4.48
N LEU A 129 11.31 15.31 -4.75
CA LEU A 129 9.94 15.04 -4.30
C LEU A 129 9.45 13.59 -4.55
N PRO A 130 9.67 12.96 -5.72
CA PRO A 130 9.28 11.57 -5.95
C PRO A 130 9.88 10.59 -4.93
N VAL A 131 11.16 10.79 -4.59
CA VAL A 131 11.88 9.95 -3.62
C VAL A 131 11.36 10.22 -2.21
N PHE A 132 11.14 11.48 -1.84
CA PHE A 132 10.59 11.84 -0.53
C PHE A 132 9.19 11.27 -0.31
N PHE A 133 8.32 11.30 -1.32
CA PHE A 133 7.00 10.68 -1.26
C PHE A 133 7.11 9.17 -1.06
N PHE A 134 7.96 8.49 -1.82
CA PHE A 134 8.19 7.06 -1.66
C PHE A 134 8.69 6.70 -0.24
N VAL A 135 9.78 7.31 0.23
CA VAL A 135 10.36 7.01 1.55
C VAL A 135 9.38 7.32 2.69
N SER A 136 8.65 8.43 2.60
CA SER A 136 7.64 8.79 3.61
C SER A 136 6.46 7.80 3.63
N SER A 137 6.01 7.30 2.47
CA SER A 137 4.94 6.30 2.40
C SER A 137 5.32 4.97 3.05
N VAL A 138 6.60 4.56 2.96
CA VAL A 138 7.10 3.37 3.67
C VAL A 138 7.00 3.59 5.19
N ALA A 139 7.47 4.74 5.69
CA ALA A 139 7.36 5.05 7.12
C ALA A 139 5.91 5.09 7.61
N ALA A 140 5.01 5.70 6.82
CA ALA A 140 3.59 5.74 7.11
C ALA A 140 2.96 4.34 7.13
N GLY A 141 3.28 3.48 6.15
CA GLY A 141 2.79 2.11 6.09
C GLY A 141 3.23 1.26 7.30
N LEU A 142 4.51 1.34 7.67
CA LEU A 142 5.03 0.64 8.85
C LEU A 142 4.33 1.12 10.14
N SER A 143 4.09 2.43 10.24
CA SER A 143 3.41 3.02 11.39
C SER A 143 1.93 2.60 11.47
N MET A 144 1.25 2.52 10.33
CA MET A 144 -0.15 2.07 10.26
C MET A 144 -0.30 0.61 10.71
N VAL A 145 0.60 -0.28 10.27
CA VAL A 145 0.60 -1.69 10.69
C VAL A 145 0.79 -1.82 12.21
N ILE A 146 1.67 -1.01 12.81
CA ILE A 146 1.84 -0.97 14.27
C ILE A 146 0.57 -0.46 14.96
N PHE A 147 -0.02 0.62 14.45
CA PHE A 147 -1.23 1.22 15.00
C PHE A 147 -2.39 0.23 15.02
N GLU A 148 -2.67 -0.41 13.89
CA GLU A 148 -3.74 -1.38 13.78
C GLU A 148 -3.47 -2.66 14.55
N GLY A 149 -2.23 -3.15 14.55
CA GLY A 149 -1.83 -4.28 15.39
C GLY A 149 -2.08 -4.01 16.87
N THR A 150 -1.77 -2.78 17.32
CA THR A 150 -2.04 -2.34 18.70
C THR A 150 -3.54 -2.23 18.98
N LEU A 151 -4.32 -1.69 18.04
CA LEU A 151 -5.77 -1.57 18.19
C LEU A 151 -6.46 -2.93 18.21
N ALA A 152 -6.05 -3.85 17.34
CA ALA A 152 -6.55 -5.23 17.31
C ALA A 152 -6.21 -5.98 18.60
N HIS A 153 -4.99 -5.82 19.12
CA HIS A 153 -4.59 -6.42 20.39
C HIS A 153 -5.33 -5.82 21.61
N ARG A 154 -5.85 -4.59 21.50
CA ARG A 154 -6.71 -4.00 22.55
C ARG A 154 -8.16 -4.43 22.44
N GLY A 155 -8.72 -4.47 21.23
CA GLY A 155 -10.15 -4.70 20.99
C GLY A 155 -10.55 -6.16 20.77
N PHE A 156 -9.63 -7.02 20.33
CA PHE A 156 -9.89 -8.41 19.95
C PHE A 156 -8.90 -9.40 20.57
N ALA A 157 -8.29 -9.03 21.71
CA ALA A 157 -7.30 -9.87 22.41
C ALA A 157 -7.83 -11.28 22.71
N ASP A 158 -9.13 -11.40 22.97
CA ASP A 158 -9.84 -12.64 23.27
C ASP A 158 -9.94 -13.61 22.08
N LYS A 159 -9.86 -13.09 20.85
CA LYS A 159 -9.98 -13.87 19.59
C LYS A 159 -8.64 -14.16 18.93
N MET A 160 -7.54 -13.63 19.48
CA MET A 160 -6.20 -13.81 18.93
C MET A 160 -5.56 -15.10 19.45
N ASP A 161 -4.92 -15.83 18.54
CA ASP A 161 -4.16 -17.04 18.88
C ASP A 161 -2.97 -16.71 19.80
N GLU A 162 -2.60 -17.65 20.65
CA GLU A 162 -1.53 -17.48 21.66
C GLU A 162 -0.17 -17.24 21.01
N GLU A 163 0.07 -17.79 19.81
CA GLU A 163 1.25 -17.50 19.00
C GLU A 163 1.29 -16.02 18.56
N HIS A 164 0.14 -15.45 18.20
CA HIS A 164 0.03 -14.07 17.73
C HIS A 164 0.25 -13.06 18.86
N LYS A 165 -0.26 -13.36 20.07
CA LYS A 165 -0.01 -12.55 21.27
C LYS A 165 1.47 -12.55 21.65
N ARG A 166 2.14 -13.72 21.59
CA ARG A 166 3.55 -13.85 21.93
C ARG A 166 4.49 -13.19 20.92
N THR A 167 4.11 -13.13 19.64
CA THR A 167 4.94 -12.54 18.58
C THR A 167 4.66 -11.05 18.34
N ALA A 168 3.54 -10.51 18.85
CA ALA A 168 3.12 -9.13 18.64
C ALA A 168 4.22 -8.11 19.00
N ASP A 169 4.80 -8.19 20.20
CA ASP A 169 5.82 -7.24 20.66
C ASP A 169 7.08 -7.28 19.79
N GLY A 170 7.52 -8.47 19.38
CA GLY A 170 8.68 -8.63 18.50
C GLY A 170 8.45 -8.06 17.10
N VAL A 171 7.22 -8.20 16.58
CA VAL A 171 6.81 -7.65 15.28
C VAL A 171 6.72 -6.13 15.35
N VAL A 172 6.10 -5.57 16.40
CA VAL A 172 6.00 -4.12 16.63
C VAL A 172 7.39 -3.49 16.77
N LEU A 173 8.29 -4.10 17.56
CA LEU A 173 9.67 -3.63 17.70
C LEU A 173 10.44 -3.72 16.38
N GLY A 174 10.22 -4.78 15.59
CA GLY A 174 10.82 -4.94 14.27
C GLY A 174 10.40 -3.84 13.30
N PHE A 175 9.09 -3.59 13.19
CA PHE A 175 8.56 -2.51 12.35
C PHE A 175 8.95 -1.12 12.87
N GLY A 176 8.99 -0.91 14.19
CA GLY A 176 9.42 0.35 14.80
C GLY A 176 10.88 0.67 14.50
N LYS A 177 11.78 -0.32 14.59
CA LYS A 177 13.18 -0.17 14.18
C LYS A 177 13.29 0.17 12.69
N ALA A 178 12.55 -0.56 11.84
CA ALA A 178 12.54 -0.28 10.41
C ALA A 178 12.05 1.15 10.11
N ALA A 179 10.96 1.58 10.74
CA ALA A 179 10.42 2.93 10.57
C ALA A 179 11.43 4.00 11.03
N ALA A 180 12.14 3.79 12.14
CA ALA A 180 13.19 4.69 12.60
C ALA A 180 14.34 4.81 11.58
N PHE A 181 14.81 3.69 11.01
CA PHE A 181 15.83 3.72 9.95
C PHE A 181 15.34 4.45 8.69
N VAL A 182 14.10 4.21 8.28
CA VAL A 182 13.49 4.87 7.11
C VAL A 182 13.39 6.39 7.32
N LEU A 183 12.96 6.82 8.51
CA LEU A 183 12.88 8.25 8.86
C LEU A 183 14.27 8.90 8.98
N ALA A 184 15.26 8.18 9.51
CA ALA A 184 16.64 8.65 9.54
C ALA A 184 17.20 8.81 8.12
N ALA A 185 16.92 7.86 7.22
CA ALA A 185 17.28 7.97 5.81
C ALA A 185 16.57 9.15 5.13
N TYR A 186 15.27 9.35 5.39
CA TYR A 186 14.54 10.53 4.90
C TYR A 186 15.19 11.83 5.35
N PHE A 187 15.56 11.93 6.62
CA PHE A 187 16.23 13.10 7.18
C PHE A 187 17.59 13.35 6.53
N ALA A 188 18.39 12.29 6.33
CA ALA A 188 19.67 12.38 5.64
C ALA A 188 19.51 12.90 4.20
N ILE A 189 18.59 12.33 3.42
CA ILE A 189 18.33 12.77 2.02
C ILE A 189 17.80 14.22 1.98
N LYS A 190 17.13 14.69 3.04
CA LYS A 190 16.61 16.06 3.11
C LYS A 190 17.67 17.09 3.51
N THR A 191 18.72 16.67 4.22
CA THR A 191 19.74 17.57 4.78
C THR A 191 21.04 17.58 3.98
N PHE A 192 21.37 16.51 3.27
CA PHE A 192 22.52 16.38 2.37
C PHE A 192 22.06 16.37 0.92
#